data_AF-M0EDN6-F1
#
_entry.id   AF-M0EDN6-F1
#
_cell.length_a   1.000
_cell.length_b   1.000
_cell.length_c   1.000
_cell.angle_alpha   90.00
_cell.angle_beta   90.00
_cell.angle_gamma   90.00
#
_symmetry.space_group_name_H-M   'P 1'
#
loop_
_entity.id
_entity.type
_entity.pdbx_description
1 polymer ?
#
loop_
_entity_poly.entity_id
_entity_poly.type
_entity_poly.pdbx_seq_one_letter_code
_entity_poly.pdbx_strand_id
1 'polypeptide(L)'
;MIETNYEYASGYHEGTMVEQDARAFLGVYKSVEAVSQRYRFETFKDDIDAEKEWEAFDAAELEGMSYSTRKYKYEKAWREWRSYCDEHGVHPALADPQDIENHIAEQLELVPSLGTVHTARFRPLYLWYRWMQFHPDYDHRYNPCVMAVLLGGAVYDVWALRLGDRKNVPESYE
;
A
#
# COMPACT_ATOMS: atom_id res chain seq x y z
N MET A 1 -15.56 -3.89 -1.60
CA MET A 1 -14.92 -5.21 -1.80
C MET A 1 -13.80 -5.01 -2.79
N ILE A 2 -12.63 -5.60 -2.58
CA ILE A 2 -11.57 -5.57 -3.60
C ILE A 2 -11.70 -6.85 -4.39
N GLU A 3 -12.31 -6.76 -5.58
CA GLU A 3 -12.45 -7.90 -6.49
C GLU A 3 -11.06 -8.27 -7.04
N THR A 4 -10.71 -9.55 -6.93
CA THR A 4 -9.52 -10.12 -7.56
C THR A 4 -9.97 -11.27 -8.44
N ASN A 5 -10.19 -10.98 -9.73
CA ASN A 5 -10.38 -12.00 -10.77
C ASN A 5 -9.02 -12.53 -11.23
N TYR A 6 -8.13 -12.87 -10.29
CA TYR A 6 -6.80 -13.38 -10.61
C TYR A 6 -6.84 -14.90 -10.67
N GLU A 7 -6.50 -15.45 -11.83
CA GLU A 7 -6.34 -16.88 -12.03
C GLU A 7 -4.95 -17.30 -11.51
N TYR A 8 -4.92 -17.96 -10.34
CA TYR A 8 -3.67 -18.43 -9.70
C TYR A 8 -2.82 -19.35 -10.58
N ALA A 9 -3.42 -19.98 -11.59
CA ALA A 9 -2.70 -20.79 -12.57
C ALA A 9 -1.87 -19.96 -13.57
N SER A 10 -2.04 -18.63 -13.61
CA SER A 10 -1.34 -17.76 -14.55
C SER A 10 -0.02 -17.22 -13.96
N GLY A 11 1.10 -17.86 -14.32
CA GLY A 11 2.36 -17.17 -14.64
C GLY A 11 3.37 -16.85 -13.53
N TYR A 12 3.07 -17.02 -12.25
CA TYR A 12 4.07 -16.83 -11.17
C TYR A 12 4.12 -18.07 -10.26
N HIS A 13 4.95 -19.05 -10.62
CA HIS A 13 5.03 -20.34 -9.90
C HIS A 13 6.19 -20.44 -8.90
N GLU A 14 6.93 -19.34 -8.67
CA GLU A 14 8.02 -19.30 -7.68
C GLU A 14 7.70 -18.27 -6.59
N GLY A 15 7.88 -18.67 -5.34
CA GLY A 15 7.62 -17.86 -4.14
C GLY A 15 6.37 -18.29 -3.37
N THR A 16 6.16 -17.70 -2.19
CA THR A 16 4.98 -17.97 -1.34
C THR A 16 3.70 -17.40 -1.95
N MET A 17 2.53 -17.84 -1.48
CA MET A 17 1.23 -17.31 -1.95
C MET A 17 1.13 -15.78 -1.75
N VAL A 18 1.74 -15.25 -0.69
CA VAL A 18 1.82 -13.81 -0.40
C VAL A 18 2.64 -13.09 -1.46
N GLU A 19 3.81 -13.62 -1.82
CA GLU A 19 4.68 -13.04 -2.86
C GLU A 19 4.04 -13.09 -4.23
N GLN A 20 3.42 -14.22 -4.58
CA GLN A 20 2.70 -14.37 -5.85
C GLN A 20 1.56 -13.36 -5.95
N ASP A 21 0.82 -13.18 -4.86
CA ASP A 21 -0.27 -12.21 -4.82
C ASP A 21 0.22 -10.76 -4.92
N ALA A 22 1.26 -10.41 -4.17
CA ALA A 22 1.88 -9.09 -4.29
C ALA A 22 2.38 -8.84 -5.72
N ARG A 23 3.02 -9.83 -6.35
CA ARG A 23 3.47 -9.77 -7.75
C ARG A 23 2.32 -9.64 -8.73
N ALA A 24 1.15 -10.22 -8.46
CA ALA A 24 -0.04 -10.03 -9.30
C ALA A 24 -0.58 -8.59 -9.21
N PHE A 25 -0.46 -7.95 -8.04
CA PHE A 25 -0.86 -6.55 -7.83
C PHE A 25 0.18 -5.54 -8.32
N LEU A 26 1.47 -5.90 -8.29
CA LEU A 26 2.53 -5.13 -8.92
C LEU A 26 2.41 -5.30 -10.43
N GLY A 27 2.24 -4.20 -11.18
CA GLY A 27 2.19 -4.25 -12.64
C GLY A 27 3.55 -4.64 -13.25
N VAL A 28 4.08 -3.79 -14.14
CA VAL A 28 5.36 -4.07 -14.81
C VAL A 28 6.55 -3.99 -13.84
N TYR A 29 6.48 -3.12 -12.82
CA TYR A 29 7.60 -2.86 -11.91
C TYR A 29 7.47 -3.66 -10.62
N LYS A 30 8.48 -4.50 -10.33
CA LYS A 30 8.52 -5.37 -9.14
C LYS A 30 9.48 -4.87 -8.05
N SER A 31 10.36 -3.92 -8.36
CA SER A 31 11.22 -3.20 -7.41
C SER A 31 11.43 -1.76 -7.88
N VAL A 32 11.90 -0.87 -7.00
CA VAL A 32 12.19 0.53 -7.34
C VAL A 32 13.30 0.65 -8.38
N GLU A 33 14.32 -0.21 -8.30
CA GLU A 33 15.43 -0.22 -9.27
C GLU A 33 14.95 -0.54 -10.68
N ALA A 34 13.93 -1.40 -10.79
CA ALA A 34 13.29 -1.74 -12.06
C ALA A 34 12.43 -0.60 -12.62
N VAL A 35 12.01 0.37 -11.78
CA VAL A 35 11.27 1.55 -12.23
C VAL A 35 12.21 2.43 -13.05
N SER A 36 11.83 2.67 -14.31
CA SER A 36 12.53 3.62 -15.18
C SER A 36 12.59 4.98 -14.49
N GLN A 37 13.74 5.67 -14.59
CA GLN A 37 13.93 7.00 -13.96
C GLN A 37 12.78 7.97 -14.26
N ARG A 38 12.23 7.94 -15.49
CA ARG A 38 11.07 8.75 -15.89
C ARG A 38 9.84 8.59 -14.99
N TYR A 39 9.65 7.41 -14.41
CA TYR A 39 8.49 7.07 -13.58
C TYR A 39 8.82 6.99 -12.09
N ARG A 40 10.06 7.32 -11.70
CA ARG A 40 10.45 7.39 -10.29
C ARG A 40 9.93 8.67 -9.67
N PHE A 41 9.55 8.56 -8.41
CA PHE A 41 9.01 9.68 -7.64
C PHE A 41 9.96 10.88 -7.52
N GLU A 42 11.27 10.66 -7.54
CA GLU A 42 12.29 11.73 -7.52
C GLU A 42 12.10 12.76 -8.64
N THR A 43 11.57 12.34 -9.78
CA THR A 43 11.31 13.22 -10.94
C THR A 43 10.17 14.22 -10.69
N PHE A 44 9.29 13.93 -9.73
CA PHE A 44 8.07 14.71 -9.45
C PHE A 44 8.11 15.39 -8.08
N LYS A 45 9.29 15.41 -7.44
CA LYS A 45 9.43 15.87 -6.04
C LYS A 45 8.98 17.31 -5.80
N ASP A 46 9.12 18.17 -6.81
CA ASP A 46 8.71 19.58 -6.72
C ASP A 46 7.25 19.80 -7.14
N ASP A 47 6.61 18.81 -7.77
CA ASP A 47 5.27 18.91 -8.34
C ASP A 47 4.17 18.27 -7.48
N ILE A 48 4.55 17.36 -6.57
CA ILE A 48 3.60 16.61 -5.74
C ILE A 48 3.51 17.23 -4.35
N ASP A 49 2.31 17.67 -4.00
CA ASP A 49 1.97 18.16 -2.66
C ASP A 49 1.18 17.07 -1.93
N ALA A 50 1.86 16.31 -1.08
CA ALA A 50 1.26 15.12 -0.47
C ALA A 50 -0.02 15.41 0.35
N GLU A 51 -0.15 16.60 0.93
CA GLU A 51 -1.36 16.99 1.66
C GLU A 51 -2.53 17.18 0.69
N LYS A 52 -2.30 17.91 -0.42
CA LYS A 52 -3.33 18.08 -1.46
C LYS A 52 -3.72 16.75 -2.10
N GLU A 53 -2.75 15.86 -2.32
CA GLU A 53 -3.07 14.56 -2.92
C GLU A 53 -3.81 13.63 -1.97
N TRP A 54 -3.57 13.76 -0.67
CA TRP A 54 -4.38 13.08 0.34
C TRP A 54 -5.80 13.65 0.38
N GLU A 55 -5.97 14.97 0.35
CA GLU A 55 -7.28 15.63 0.31
C GLU A 55 -8.08 15.25 -0.95
N ALA A 56 -7.41 15.20 -2.11
CA ALA A 56 -8.02 14.77 -3.37
C ALA A 56 -8.47 13.30 -3.32
N PHE A 57 -7.65 12.41 -2.76
CA PHE A 57 -8.01 11.01 -2.52
C PHE A 57 -9.19 10.89 -1.57
N ASP A 58 -9.18 11.62 -0.46
CA ASP A 58 -10.23 11.58 0.55
C ASP A 58 -11.58 12.08 -0.03
N ALA A 59 -11.55 13.12 -0.85
CA ALA A 59 -12.72 13.61 -1.58
C ALA A 59 -13.23 12.60 -2.63
N ALA A 60 -12.33 11.97 -3.39
CA ALA A 60 -12.72 11.07 -4.48
C ALA A 60 -13.19 9.68 -3.99
N GLU A 61 -12.50 9.10 -3.01
CA GLU A 61 -12.67 7.68 -2.66
C GLU A 61 -13.45 7.47 -1.35
N LEU A 62 -13.54 8.50 -0.48
CA LEU A 62 -14.07 8.35 0.87
C LEU A 62 -15.42 9.06 1.12
N GLU A 63 -15.96 9.81 0.14
CA GLU A 63 -17.19 10.60 0.28
C GLU A 63 -18.39 9.79 0.81
N GLY A 64 -18.53 8.52 0.39
CA GLY A 64 -19.62 7.63 0.81
C GLY A 64 -19.40 6.87 2.12
N MET A 65 -18.25 7.06 2.79
CA MET A 65 -17.94 6.34 4.03
C MET A 65 -18.54 7.01 5.27
N SER A 66 -18.76 6.22 6.33
CA SER A 66 -19.20 6.78 7.61
C SER A 66 -18.16 7.76 8.17
N TYR A 67 -18.63 8.81 8.85
CA TYR A 67 -17.76 9.77 9.55
C TYR A 67 -16.74 9.08 10.45
N SER A 68 -17.17 8.07 11.21
CA SER A 68 -16.29 7.31 12.09
C SER A 68 -15.17 6.59 11.34
N THR A 69 -15.47 6.02 10.17
CA THR A 69 -14.47 5.35 9.33
C THR A 69 -13.48 6.38 8.78
N ARG A 70 -13.96 7.47 8.18
CA ARG A 70 -13.09 8.51 7.61
C ARG A 70 -12.15 9.09 8.67
N LYS A 71 -12.70 9.50 9.82
CA LYS A 71 -11.93 10.12 10.92
C LYS A 71 -11.02 9.16 11.69
N TYR A 72 -11.55 8.05 12.20
CA TYR A 72 -10.77 7.22 13.13
C TYR A 72 -9.88 6.19 12.44
N LYS A 73 -10.08 5.97 11.14
CA LYS A 73 -9.30 5.02 10.35
C LYS A 73 -8.42 5.71 9.32
N TYR A 74 -8.99 6.47 8.40
CA TYR A 74 -8.24 7.06 7.28
C TYR A 74 -7.43 8.28 7.73
N GLU A 75 -8.06 9.27 8.36
CA GLU A 75 -7.37 10.45 8.89
C GLU A 75 -6.34 10.05 9.96
N LYS A 76 -6.66 9.07 10.81
CA LYS A 76 -5.67 8.52 11.74
C LYS A 76 -4.47 7.90 11.01
N ALA A 77 -4.70 7.00 10.05
CA ALA A 77 -3.61 6.38 9.31
C ALA A 77 -2.71 7.41 8.61
N TRP A 78 -3.33 8.43 7.99
CA TRP A 78 -2.61 9.55 7.39
C TRP A 78 -1.74 10.28 8.39
N ARG A 79 -2.29 10.63 9.55
CA ARG A 79 -1.54 11.35 10.59
C ARG A 79 -0.36 10.54 11.12
N GLU A 80 -0.55 9.25 11.38
CA GLU A 80 0.56 8.39 11.85
C GLU A 80 1.65 8.26 10.78
N TRP A 81 1.26 8.12 9.50
CA TRP A 81 2.20 8.07 8.38
C TRP A 81 2.96 9.38 8.19
N ARG A 82 2.27 10.52 8.30
CA ARG A 82 2.87 11.84 8.21
C ARG A 82 3.85 12.09 9.35
N SER A 83 3.54 11.66 10.58
CA SER A 83 4.48 11.76 11.71
C SER A 83 5.78 11.01 11.40
N TYR A 84 5.68 9.76 10.94
CA TYR A 84 6.83 8.99 10.50
C TYR A 84 7.61 9.73 9.40
N CYS A 85 6.93 10.26 8.39
CA CYS A 85 7.58 11.00 7.31
C CYS A 85 8.34 12.24 7.79
N ASP A 86 7.73 13.03 8.67
CA ASP A 86 8.33 14.23 9.24
C ASP A 86 9.56 13.89 10.10
N GLU A 87 9.50 12.79 10.86
CA GLU A 87 10.60 12.31 11.70
C GLU A 87 11.79 11.76 10.89
N HIS A 88 11.52 11.13 9.75
CA HIS A 88 12.53 10.45 8.93
C HIS A 88 12.96 11.23 7.68
N GLY A 89 12.39 12.40 7.43
CA GLY A 89 12.68 13.21 6.24
C GLY A 89 12.19 12.56 4.93
N VAL A 90 11.13 11.76 5.02
CA VAL A 90 10.51 11.07 3.88
C VAL A 90 9.39 11.94 3.32
N HIS A 91 9.28 12.02 2.00
CA HIS A 91 8.15 12.71 1.40
C HIS A 91 6.94 11.75 1.36
N PRO A 92 5.77 12.09 1.96
CA PRO A 92 4.72 11.11 2.21
C PRO A 92 4.13 10.43 0.98
N ALA A 93 4.11 11.11 -0.18
CA ALA A 93 3.61 10.56 -1.45
C ALA A 93 4.69 9.88 -2.30
N LEU A 94 5.97 9.98 -1.90
CA LEU A 94 7.14 9.54 -2.68
C LEU A 94 7.99 8.53 -1.91
N ALA A 95 7.36 7.77 -1.02
CA ALA A 95 8.06 6.86 -0.12
C ALA A 95 8.78 5.74 -0.85
N ASP A 96 9.93 5.34 -0.31
CA ASP A 96 10.55 4.07 -0.68
C ASP A 96 9.77 2.92 -0.04
N PRO A 97 9.70 1.72 -0.66
CA PRO A 97 9.14 0.54 -0.02
C PRO A 97 9.72 0.24 1.37
N GLN A 98 11.00 0.55 1.60
CA GLN A 98 11.63 0.38 2.91
C GLN A 98 11.05 1.33 3.97
N ASP A 99 10.65 2.54 3.59
CA ASP A 99 10.00 3.49 4.49
C ASP A 99 8.63 2.98 4.94
N ILE A 100 7.87 2.38 4.00
CA ILE A 100 6.59 1.74 4.31
C ILE A 100 6.80 0.55 5.25
N GLU A 101 7.81 -0.28 4.97
CA GLU A 101 8.16 -1.43 5.80
C GLU A 101 8.48 -1.03 7.24
N ASN A 102 9.35 -0.04 7.42
CA ASN A 102 9.73 0.48 8.73
C ASN A 102 8.53 1.07 9.48
N HIS A 103 7.73 1.91 8.81
CA HIS A 103 6.54 2.49 9.42
C HIS A 103 5.55 1.43 9.92
N ILE A 104 5.31 0.38 9.13
CA ILE A 104 4.39 -0.69 9.52
C ILE A 104 4.96 -1.54 10.65
N ALA A 105 6.28 -1.75 10.68
CA ALA A 105 6.95 -2.39 11.82
C ALA A 105 6.74 -1.58 13.11
N GLU A 106 6.95 -0.27 13.09
CA GLU A 106 6.70 0.61 14.24
C GLU A 106 5.24 0.59 14.70
N GLN A 107 4.29 0.58 13.75
CA GLN A 107 2.87 0.48 14.10
C GLN A 107 2.53 -0.86 14.77
N LEU A 108 3.23 -1.95 14.44
CA LEU A 108 3.05 -3.25 15.10
C LEU A 108 3.66 -3.27 16.51
N GLU A 109 4.73 -2.54 16.75
CA GLU A 109 5.29 -2.37 18.10
C GLU A 109 4.32 -1.60 19.01
N LEU A 110 3.70 -0.53 18.47
CA LEU A 110 2.73 0.28 19.21
C LEU A 110 1.37 -0.41 19.39
N VAL A 111 0.94 -1.16 18.38
CA VAL A 111 -0.33 -1.89 18.36
C VAL A 111 -0.07 -3.33 17.90
N PRO A 112 0.19 -4.27 18.84
CA PRO A 112 0.58 -5.65 18.53
C PRO A 112 -0.63 -6.49 18.08
N SER A 113 -1.28 -6.05 17.02
CA SER A 113 -2.44 -6.69 16.39
C SER A 113 -2.34 -6.52 14.88
N LEU A 114 -1.90 -7.59 14.20
CA LEU A 114 -1.80 -7.61 12.74
C LEU A 114 -3.11 -7.20 12.07
N GLY A 115 -4.26 -7.69 12.56
CA GLY A 115 -5.57 -7.32 12.01
C GLY A 115 -5.91 -5.84 12.15
N THR A 116 -5.53 -5.22 13.27
CA THR A 116 -5.72 -3.78 13.50
C THR A 116 -4.80 -2.96 12.62
N VAL A 117 -3.51 -3.31 12.53
CA VAL A 117 -2.53 -2.61 11.68
C VAL A 117 -2.91 -2.78 10.20
N HIS A 118 -3.26 -3.99 9.76
CA HIS A 118 -3.78 -4.26 8.43
C HIS A 118 -4.95 -3.34 8.10
N THR A 119 -5.98 -3.35 8.95
CA THR A 119 -7.23 -2.65 8.65
C THR A 119 -7.07 -1.14 8.76
N ALA A 120 -6.43 -0.65 9.82
CA ALA A 120 -6.49 0.75 10.23
C ALA A 120 -5.19 1.55 10.02
N ARG A 121 -4.11 0.94 9.52
CA ARG A 121 -2.86 1.63 9.16
C ARG A 121 -2.47 1.35 7.72
N PHE A 122 -2.20 0.08 7.41
CA PHE A 122 -1.72 -0.33 6.10
C PHE A 122 -2.75 -0.12 4.99
N ARG A 123 -3.99 -0.59 5.17
CA ARG A 123 -5.01 -0.53 4.11
C ARG A 123 -5.33 0.90 3.63
N PRO A 124 -5.49 1.91 4.49
CA PRO A 124 -5.61 3.31 4.05
C PRO A 124 -4.46 3.76 3.14
N LEU A 125 -3.21 3.52 3.54
CA LEU A 125 -2.03 3.89 2.74
C LEU A 125 -1.98 3.15 1.41
N TYR A 126 -2.19 1.83 1.44
CA TYR A 126 -2.26 1.02 0.22
C TYR A 126 -3.30 1.55 -0.77
N LEU A 127 -4.50 1.94 -0.29
CA LEU A 127 -5.56 2.46 -1.14
C LEU A 127 -5.22 3.84 -1.70
N TRP A 128 -4.57 4.71 -0.92
CA TRP A 128 -4.11 6.00 -1.39
C TRP A 128 -3.07 5.86 -2.51
N TYR A 129 -2.01 5.07 -2.29
CA TYR A 129 -1.02 4.79 -3.33
C TYR A 129 -1.60 4.09 -4.56
N ARG A 130 -2.61 3.23 -4.38
CA ARG A 130 -3.32 2.63 -5.50
C ARG A 130 -4.12 3.68 -6.28
N TRP A 131 -4.84 4.56 -5.59
CA TRP A 131 -5.59 5.63 -6.25
C TRP A 131 -4.65 6.50 -7.08
N MET A 132 -3.53 6.94 -6.48
CA MET A 132 -2.51 7.69 -7.18
C MET A 132 -2.04 6.92 -8.44
N GLN A 133 -1.74 5.62 -8.34
CA GLN A 133 -1.19 4.83 -9.46
C GLN A 133 -2.09 4.80 -10.71
N PHE A 134 -3.40 4.91 -10.51
CA PHE A 134 -4.40 4.89 -11.59
C PHE A 134 -4.94 6.28 -11.94
N HIS A 135 -4.54 7.33 -11.21
CA HIS A 135 -5.00 8.68 -11.47
C HIS A 135 -4.21 9.30 -12.65
N PRO A 136 -4.87 9.96 -13.61
CA PRO A 136 -4.23 10.46 -14.83
C PRO A 136 -3.17 11.54 -14.58
N ASP A 137 -3.29 12.27 -13.48
CA ASP A 137 -2.40 13.40 -13.15
C ASP A 137 -1.05 12.96 -12.56
N TYR A 138 -0.87 11.67 -12.25
CA TYR A 138 0.40 11.16 -11.78
C TYR A 138 1.01 10.14 -12.75
N ASP A 139 2.28 10.37 -13.07
CA ASP A 139 3.03 9.51 -13.98
C ASP A 139 3.63 8.27 -13.31
N HIS A 140 3.60 8.17 -11.97
CA HIS A 140 4.10 6.99 -11.27
C HIS A 140 3.28 5.73 -11.62
N ARG A 141 3.97 4.59 -11.66
CA ARG A 141 3.41 3.32 -12.15
C ARG A 141 3.52 2.17 -11.15
N TYR A 142 3.86 2.47 -9.91
CA TYR A 142 4.06 1.47 -8.86
C TYR A 142 3.38 1.86 -7.54
N ASN A 143 3.14 0.87 -6.68
CA ASN A 143 2.61 1.06 -5.35
C ASN A 143 3.68 0.62 -4.32
N PRO A 144 4.30 1.56 -3.58
CA PRO A 144 5.37 1.22 -2.65
C PRO A 144 4.90 0.30 -1.52
N CYS A 145 3.63 0.37 -1.11
CA CYS A 145 3.08 -0.58 -0.13
C CYS A 145 3.06 -2.02 -0.64
N VAL A 146 2.79 -2.24 -1.93
CA VAL A 146 2.83 -3.61 -2.49
C VAL A 146 4.27 -4.06 -2.75
N MET A 147 5.17 -3.15 -3.12
CA MET A 147 6.59 -3.47 -3.24
C MET A 147 7.19 -3.86 -1.88
N ALA A 148 6.79 -3.19 -0.80
CA ALA A 148 7.25 -3.50 0.55
C ALA A 148 6.91 -4.92 1.00
N VAL A 149 5.81 -5.51 0.48
CA VAL A 149 5.48 -6.93 0.72
C VAL A 149 6.63 -7.86 0.29
N LEU A 150 7.34 -7.52 -0.78
CA LEU A 150 8.45 -8.32 -1.30
C LEU A 150 9.74 -8.18 -0.48
N LEU A 151 9.79 -7.28 0.51
CA LEU A 151 10.89 -7.20 1.48
C LEU A 151 10.79 -8.30 2.55
N GLY A 152 9.62 -8.93 2.70
CA GLY A 152 9.44 -10.12 3.52
C GLY A 152 9.31 -9.89 5.04
N GLY A 153 9.08 -8.65 5.49
CA GLY A 153 8.97 -8.32 6.92
C GLY A 153 7.54 -8.00 7.39
N ALA A 154 7.39 -6.94 8.18
CA ALA A 154 6.13 -6.50 8.78
C ALA A 154 5.00 -6.30 7.75
N VAL A 155 5.31 -5.72 6.58
CA VAL A 155 4.30 -5.52 5.52
C VAL A 155 3.88 -6.86 4.90
N TYR A 156 4.79 -7.83 4.80
CA TYR A 156 4.46 -9.17 4.34
C TYR A 156 3.42 -9.84 5.25
N ASP A 157 3.65 -9.80 6.58
CA ASP A 157 2.74 -10.41 7.56
C ASP A 157 1.37 -9.74 7.55
N VAL A 158 1.36 -8.40 7.43
CA VAL A 158 0.12 -7.63 7.31
C VAL A 158 -0.62 -7.93 5.99
N TRP A 159 0.09 -8.10 4.88
CA TRP A 159 -0.51 -8.48 3.59
C TRP A 159 -1.07 -9.89 3.60
N ALA A 160 -0.44 -10.83 4.30
CA ALA A 160 -0.93 -12.20 4.40
C ALA A 160 -2.39 -12.27 4.92
N LEU A 161 -2.78 -11.37 5.84
CA LEU A 161 -4.17 -11.30 6.32
C LEU A 161 -5.19 -10.96 5.22
N ARG A 162 -4.77 -10.20 4.20
CA ARG A 162 -5.61 -9.85 3.05
C ARG A 162 -6.00 -11.08 2.23
N LEU A 163 -5.16 -12.13 2.22
CA LEU A 163 -5.50 -13.37 1.53
C LEU A 163 -6.72 -14.05 2.18
N GLY A 164 -6.89 -13.89 3.50
CA GLY A 164 -8.07 -14.35 4.25
C GLY A 164 -9.33 -13.50 4.02
N ASP A 165 -9.21 -12.26 3.55
CA ASP A 165 -10.34 -11.37 3.22
C ASP A 165 -11.01 -11.70 1.86
N ARG A 166 -10.53 -12.72 1.13
CA ARG A 166 -11.01 -13.07 -0.22
C ARG A 166 -12.24 -13.98 -0.17
N LYS A 167 -13.21 -13.71 -1.05
CA LYS A 167 -14.36 -14.60 -1.28
C LYS A 167 -13.98 -15.92 -1.96
N ASN A 168 -12.91 -15.92 -2.76
CA ASN A 168 -12.42 -17.07 -3.52
C ASN A 168 -11.00 -17.41 -3.04
N VAL A 169 -10.86 -17.88 -1.81
CA VAL A 169 -9.63 -18.58 -1.40
C VAL A 169 -9.64 -19.90 -2.19
N PRO A 170 -8.60 -20.22 -2.97
CA PRO A 170 -8.51 -21.57 -3.55
C PRO A 170 -8.60 -22.58 -2.41
N GLU A 171 -9.61 -23.44 -2.43
CA GLU A 171 -9.78 -24.56 -1.49
C GLU A 171 -8.70 -25.60 -1.73
N SER A 172 -7.46 -25.31 -1.33
CA SER A 172 -6.32 -26.25 -1.39
C SER A 172 -5.03 -25.55 -0.95
N TYR A 173 -4.22 -26.04 0.00
CA TYR A 173 -4.20 -27.29 0.76
C TYR A 173 -3.39 -27.07 2.05
N GLU A 174 -3.60 -27.96 3.02
CA GLU A 174 -2.88 -28.17 4.29
C GLU A 174 -1.40 -27.72 4.34
#